data_AF-A0A7C2LQ68-F1
#
_entry.id   AF-A0A7C2LQ68-F1
#
_cell.length_a   1.000
_cell.length_b   1.000
_cell.length_c   1.000
_cell.angle_alpha   90.00
_cell.angle_beta   90.00
_cell.angle_gamma   90.00
#
_symmetry.space_group_name_H-M   'P 1'
#
loop_
_entity.id
_entity.type
_entity.pdbx_description
1 polymer ?
#
loop_
_entity_poly.entity_id
_entity_poly.type
_entity_poly.pdbx_seq_one_letter_code
_entity_poly.pdbx_strand_id
1 'polypeptide(L)'
;MKIRRTILTGGIIIALALLVAGCDRASKPFGSEPLALPGRIDLAGYDRGGEGVAYHDLSPGNSGGGVREEDVDLSPSPEGDAYLSHIQPGEWVAYTVTVEPGNYYIDTRVASDYGGGNFRIEFDGIDVTGQIRFARTGANAPWAPLRIGPVALGGGRRVMKLVLNYEQFTLDGLTFVKTDDPPSPSFPVTVTSPEPILATVPWLHTDGKWLVDSAGEKIVLYGAAIPDPQVLADDAANDPDMRRGKSAFDLIDMLSDRSNGWYARVVRLPIHPENFSDETNRHPGWTGIGAEAYFNTVLDPVVMHAVSRGLYVVVDWHYIYAEYENDQIDRTTRAFWDFVAPRYANLANVIFDLMNEPGKPADWASFKPIAEKWITGVREHAPDNLIIVSGPQYATVVPLPRPSNPDELLQPLPFDNIIYAVHIYPGIAPVQNAAVWDEVFGKTADLAPVMVTEWGWEFMATMPVSGTRTGFGKPFMEYLDSKPNIGWIAWCFDNIWGGVMFDRDWNLLGGENYMGESIKQYMAEKKNQYWFRTQ
;
A
#
# COMPACT_ATOMS: atom_id res chain seq x y z
N MET A 1 86.46 -21.65 -20.71
CA MET A 1 85.84 -21.73 -22.05
C MET A 1 84.40 -21.22 -21.92
N LYS A 2 84.01 -20.26 -22.74
CA LYS A 2 82.77 -19.45 -22.63
C LYS A 2 81.49 -20.30 -22.66
N ILE A 3 80.54 -19.99 -21.79
CA ILE A 3 79.11 -20.24 -22.03
C ILE A 3 78.36 -18.91 -21.83
N ARG A 4 77.78 -18.39 -22.91
CA ARG A 4 76.75 -17.36 -22.89
C ARG A 4 75.55 -17.92 -23.65
N ARG A 5 74.39 -17.98 -23.01
CA ARG A 5 73.10 -17.70 -23.64
C ARG A 5 72.18 -17.09 -22.57
N THR A 6 71.81 -15.84 -22.85
CA THR A 6 70.89 -14.99 -22.10
C THR A 6 69.46 -15.51 -22.25
N ILE A 7 68.69 -15.55 -21.16
CA ILE A 7 67.22 -15.60 -21.20
C ILE A 7 66.68 -14.52 -20.27
N LEU A 8 65.75 -13.72 -20.81
CA LEU A 8 65.05 -12.62 -20.15
C LEU A 8 64.14 -13.10 -19.02
N THR A 9 64.05 -12.26 -18.00
CA THR A 9 63.14 -12.29 -16.86
C THR A 9 61.69 -11.99 -17.24
N GLY A 10 60.77 -12.80 -16.72
CA GLY A 10 59.34 -12.48 -16.57
C GLY A 10 58.84 -13.15 -15.29
N GLY A 11 58.55 -12.35 -14.27
CA GLY A 11 58.09 -12.84 -12.96
C GLY A 11 56.62 -13.25 -12.99
N ILE A 12 56.32 -14.38 -12.36
CA ILE A 12 54.95 -14.81 -12.03
C ILE A 12 54.83 -14.80 -10.50
N ILE A 13 53.89 -14.01 -10.01
CA ILE A 13 53.43 -14.01 -8.62
C ILE A 13 52.62 -15.29 -8.41
N ILE A 14 53.06 -16.15 -7.48
CA ILE A 14 52.31 -17.34 -7.05
C ILE A 14 51.27 -16.88 -6.02
N ALA A 15 49.99 -16.90 -6.40
CA ALA A 15 48.89 -16.82 -5.45
C ALA A 15 48.69 -18.20 -4.82
N LEU A 16 48.85 -18.29 -3.50
CA LEU A 16 48.57 -19.46 -2.70
C LEU A 16 47.04 -19.62 -2.61
N ALA A 17 46.47 -20.52 -3.40
CA ALA A 17 45.07 -20.91 -3.26
C ALA A 17 44.94 -21.81 -2.02
N LEU A 18 44.35 -21.29 -0.95
CA LEU A 18 43.78 -22.13 0.12
C LEU A 18 42.64 -22.94 -0.50
N LEU A 19 42.81 -24.26 -0.54
CA LEU A 19 41.74 -25.19 -0.86
C LEU A 19 40.77 -25.22 0.33
N VAL A 20 39.79 -24.32 0.36
CA VAL A 20 38.59 -24.52 1.20
C VAL A 20 37.76 -25.56 0.46
N ALA A 21 37.60 -26.74 1.06
CA ALA A 21 36.63 -27.72 0.60
C ALA A 21 35.24 -27.08 0.69
N GLY A 22 34.71 -26.60 -0.44
CA GLY A 22 33.32 -26.22 -0.57
C GLY A 22 32.46 -27.46 -0.37
N CYS A 23 31.84 -27.59 0.79
CA CYS A 23 30.69 -28.46 0.94
C CYS A 23 29.54 -27.84 0.15
N ASP A 24 28.94 -28.58 -0.78
CA ASP A 24 27.72 -28.19 -1.48
C ASP A 24 26.67 -27.70 -0.47
N ARG A 25 26.42 -26.38 -0.42
CA ARG A 25 25.28 -25.78 0.29
C ARG A 25 24.01 -25.92 -0.56
N ALA A 26 23.71 -27.14 -0.99
CA ALA A 26 22.45 -27.46 -1.65
C ALA A 26 21.40 -27.80 -0.59
N SER A 27 20.18 -27.29 -0.76
CA SER A 27 19.02 -27.69 0.04
C SER A 27 18.82 -29.21 -0.05
N LYS A 28 18.57 -29.86 1.09
CA LYS A 28 18.37 -31.33 1.16
C LYS A 28 17.01 -31.65 1.78
N PRO A 29 16.27 -32.66 1.25
CA PRO A 29 15.03 -33.10 1.84
C PRO A 29 15.17 -33.35 3.35
N PHE A 30 14.13 -33.02 4.12
CA PHE A 30 14.10 -33.31 5.55
C PHE A 30 14.22 -34.80 5.87
N GLY A 31 13.48 -35.62 5.12
CA GLY A 31 13.51 -37.08 5.16
C GLY A 31 14.55 -37.68 4.21
N SER A 32 14.60 -39.01 4.13
CA SER A 32 15.50 -39.72 3.20
C SER A 32 15.10 -39.54 1.73
N GLU A 33 13.85 -39.17 1.46
CA GLU A 33 13.30 -38.95 0.13
C GLU A 33 12.58 -37.58 0.06
N PRO A 34 12.54 -36.93 -1.10
CA PRO A 34 11.71 -35.73 -1.32
C PRO A 34 10.21 -36.00 -1.14
N LEU A 35 9.48 -34.99 -0.69
CA LEU A 35 8.02 -35.06 -0.51
C LEU A 35 7.31 -35.19 -1.87
N ALA A 36 6.34 -36.09 -2.00
CA ALA A 36 5.64 -36.34 -3.27
C ALA A 36 4.41 -35.43 -3.42
N LEU A 37 4.22 -34.85 -4.60
CA LEU A 37 3.01 -34.11 -5.00
C LEU A 37 2.31 -34.84 -6.17
N PRO A 38 1.00 -35.10 -6.11
CA PRO A 38 0.03 -34.67 -5.07
C PRO A 38 0.27 -35.29 -3.70
N GLY A 39 -0.04 -34.53 -2.64
CA GLY A 39 0.24 -34.92 -1.26
C GLY A 39 0.21 -33.74 -0.29
N ARG A 40 0.34 -34.03 1.00
CA ARG A 40 0.46 -33.01 2.06
C ARG A 40 1.93 -32.76 2.39
N ILE A 41 2.28 -31.49 2.54
CA ILE A 41 3.53 -30.99 3.09
C ILE A 41 3.23 -30.46 4.50
N ASP A 42 3.78 -31.10 5.52
CA ASP A 42 3.80 -30.57 6.89
C ASP A 42 4.94 -29.56 7.03
N LEU A 43 4.65 -28.40 7.61
CA LEU A 43 5.58 -27.26 7.55
C LEU A 43 6.85 -27.47 8.36
N ALA A 44 6.80 -28.29 9.41
CA ALA A 44 7.97 -28.73 10.17
C ALA A 44 8.97 -29.55 9.32
N GLY A 45 8.51 -30.13 8.21
CA GLY A 45 9.29 -30.96 7.30
C GLY A 45 10.12 -30.19 6.28
N TYR A 46 10.48 -28.93 6.56
CA TYR A 46 11.33 -28.14 5.68
C TYR A 46 12.74 -28.69 5.60
N ASP A 47 13.39 -28.40 4.48
CA ASP A 47 14.68 -28.94 4.11
C ASP A 47 15.78 -28.69 5.16
N ARG A 48 16.86 -29.46 5.06
CA ARG A 48 18.10 -29.24 5.81
C ARG A 48 19.05 -28.41 4.96
N GLY A 49 19.78 -27.50 5.60
CA GLY A 49 20.74 -26.64 4.92
C GLY A 49 21.09 -25.38 5.69
N GLY A 50 20.28 -25.02 6.69
CA GLY A 50 20.41 -23.82 7.49
C GLY A 50 19.96 -22.56 6.77
N GLU A 51 20.16 -21.44 7.47
CA GLU A 51 19.86 -20.07 7.03
C GLU A 51 20.46 -19.74 5.64
N GLY A 52 19.64 -19.12 4.80
CA GLY A 52 19.95 -18.76 3.42
C GLY A 52 19.97 -19.93 2.42
N VAL A 53 19.72 -21.17 2.87
CA VAL A 53 19.70 -22.38 2.02
C VAL A 53 18.36 -23.09 2.11
N ALA A 54 17.93 -23.47 3.30
CA ALA A 54 16.68 -24.19 3.53
C ALA A 54 15.57 -23.29 4.09
N TYR A 55 15.94 -22.17 4.71
CA TYR A 55 15.02 -21.15 5.18
C TYR A 55 15.72 -19.78 5.22
N HIS A 56 14.95 -18.72 5.39
CA HIS A 56 15.39 -17.40 5.85
C HIS A 56 14.48 -16.97 6.97
N ASP A 57 15.05 -16.86 8.17
CA ASP A 57 14.37 -16.38 9.38
C ASP A 57 15.05 -15.09 9.85
N LEU A 58 14.26 -14.11 10.25
CA LEU A 58 14.77 -12.80 10.68
C LEU A 58 14.97 -12.74 12.20
N SER A 59 14.49 -13.75 12.93
CA SER A 59 14.59 -13.87 14.36
C SER A 59 15.53 -15.02 14.77
N PRO A 60 16.41 -14.82 15.78
CA PRO A 60 17.24 -15.92 16.28
C PRO A 60 16.43 -16.95 17.09
N GLY A 61 16.47 -18.21 16.67
CA GLY A 61 15.86 -19.34 17.35
C GLY A 61 14.34 -19.47 17.17
N ASN A 62 13.83 -20.67 17.46
CA ASN A 62 12.41 -21.02 17.33
C ASN A 62 11.55 -20.48 18.49
N SER A 63 11.03 -19.26 18.33
CA SER A 63 10.19 -18.53 19.27
C SER A 63 8.84 -19.20 19.55
N GLY A 64 8.33 -20.01 18.61
CA GLY A 64 7.09 -20.78 18.78
C GLY A 64 7.21 -22.03 19.68
N GLY A 65 8.43 -22.41 20.06
CA GLY A 65 8.68 -23.61 20.87
C GLY A 65 8.40 -24.92 20.12
N GLY A 66 8.56 -24.89 18.80
CA GLY A 66 8.27 -25.99 17.89
C GLY A 66 9.28 -27.13 17.92
N VAL A 67 9.08 -28.09 17.01
CA VAL A 67 9.78 -29.38 17.01
C VAL A 67 11.18 -29.35 16.40
N ARG A 68 11.64 -28.21 15.88
CA ARG A 68 12.94 -28.04 15.21
C ARG A 68 13.82 -27.09 16.03
N GLU A 69 15.10 -27.43 16.17
CA GLU A 69 16.10 -26.63 16.91
C GLU A 69 16.68 -25.46 16.09
N GLU A 70 16.38 -25.38 14.79
CA GLU A 70 16.79 -24.27 13.91
C GLU A 70 15.82 -23.09 14.03
N ASP A 71 16.13 -21.97 13.37
CA ASP A 71 15.49 -20.68 13.65
C ASP A 71 14.02 -20.57 13.22
N VAL A 72 13.56 -21.37 12.25
CA VAL A 72 12.18 -21.32 11.73
C VAL A 72 11.14 -21.39 12.85
N ASP A 73 10.37 -20.31 12.99
CA ASP A 73 9.36 -20.17 14.03
C ASP A 73 8.15 -21.10 13.82
N LEU A 74 8.11 -22.16 14.63
CA LEU A 74 7.08 -23.20 14.58
C LEU A 74 6.38 -23.30 15.93
N SER A 75 5.06 -23.42 15.92
CA SER A 75 4.29 -23.71 17.13
C SER A 75 3.66 -25.10 17.04
N PRO A 76 3.51 -25.84 18.17
CA PRO A 76 2.89 -27.16 18.17
C PRO A 76 1.46 -27.13 17.59
N SER A 77 1.19 -28.01 16.63
CA SER A 77 -0.14 -28.13 16.04
C SER A 77 -0.97 -29.18 16.79
N PRO A 78 -2.25 -28.92 17.14
CA PRO A 78 -3.13 -29.93 17.72
C PRO A 78 -3.52 -31.03 16.72
N GLU A 79 -3.27 -30.83 15.43
CA GLU A 79 -3.75 -31.70 14.35
C GLU A 79 -2.63 -32.14 13.38
N GLY A 80 -1.36 -31.87 13.71
CA GLY A 80 -0.17 -32.20 12.92
C GLY A 80 1.10 -32.01 13.75
N ASP A 81 2.27 -31.96 13.11
CA ASP A 81 3.54 -31.79 13.83
C ASP A 81 3.71 -30.35 14.36
N ALA A 82 3.67 -29.35 13.47
CA ALA A 82 3.72 -27.93 13.82
C ALA A 82 3.17 -27.05 12.69
N TYR A 83 2.82 -25.81 13.04
CA TYR A 83 2.40 -24.77 12.11
C TYR A 83 3.36 -23.57 12.19
N LEU A 84 3.44 -22.78 11.12
CA LEU A 84 4.26 -21.56 11.10
C LEU A 84 3.62 -20.48 11.95
N SER A 85 4.42 -19.81 12.77
CA SER A 85 3.99 -18.79 13.74
C SER A 85 5.04 -17.69 13.83
N HIS A 86 4.77 -16.59 14.55
CA HIS A 86 5.73 -15.48 14.76
C HIS A 86 6.34 -14.90 13.47
N ILE A 87 5.65 -15.13 12.35
CA ILE A 87 6.09 -14.80 11.00
C ILE A 87 6.45 -13.32 10.89
N GLN A 88 7.58 -13.04 10.24
CA GLN A 88 7.99 -11.71 9.82
C GLN A 88 7.98 -11.57 8.29
N PRO A 89 7.68 -10.38 7.74
CA PRO A 89 7.65 -10.18 6.29
C PRO A 89 9.05 -10.33 5.71
N GLY A 90 9.19 -11.14 4.66
CA GLY A 90 10.45 -11.44 3.99
C GLY A 90 11.01 -12.82 4.31
N GLU A 91 10.49 -13.49 5.35
CA GLU A 91 10.88 -14.85 5.70
C GLU A 91 10.44 -15.86 4.64
N TRP A 92 11.17 -16.96 4.54
CA TRP A 92 10.80 -18.05 3.66
C TRP A 92 11.30 -19.40 4.15
N VAL A 93 10.62 -20.45 3.72
CA VAL A 93 10.94 -21.84 4.05
C VAL A 93 10.86 -22.72 2.81
N ALA A 94 11.85 -23.61 2.63
CA ALA A 94 12.01 -24.41 1.42
C ALA A 94 11.82 -25.91 1.65
N TYR A 95 11.29 -26.59 0.64
CA TYR A 95 10.97 -28.01 0.63
C TYR A 95 11.40 -28.63 -0.70
N THR A 96 12.18 -29.70 -0.65
CA THR A 96 12.47 -30.48 -1.85
C THR A 96 11.36 -31.49 -2.10
N VAL A 97 10.72 -31.36 -3.26
CA VAL A 97 9.54 -32.14 -3.65
C VAL A 97 9.77 -32.91 -4.96
N THR A 98 9.01 -33.98 -5.17
CA THR A 98 8.86 -34.64 -6.47
C THR A 98 7.44 -34.45 -6.96
N VAL A 99 7.29 -33.74 -8.07
CA VAL A 99 6.02 -33.27 -8.61
C VAL A 99 5.60 -34.15 -9.77
N GLU A 100 4.37 -34.67 -9.75
CA GLU A 100 3.75 -35.12 -10.98
C GLU A 100 3.30 -33.91 -11.81
N PRO A 101 3.56 -33.86 -13.13
CA PRO A 101 3.09 -32.73 -13.93
C PRO A 101 1.55 -32.67 -13.95
N GLY A 102 0.99 -31.46 -13.87
CA GLY A 102 -0.47 -31.24 -13.91
C GLY A 102 -0.90 -29.93 -13.25
N ASN A 103 -2.22 -29.74 -13.14
CA ASN A 103 -2.82 -28.62 -12.42
C ASN A 103 -3.19 -29.04 -10.99
N TYR A 104 -3.06 -28.12 -10.04
CA TYR A 104 -3.24 -28.41 -8.62
C TYR A 104 -4.02 -27.34 -7.90
N TYR A 105 -5.03 -27.75 -7.14
CA TYR A 105 -5.45 -26.96 -5.97
C TYR A 105 -4.46 -27.18 -4.82
N ILE A 106 -4.26 -26.15 -4.01
CA ILE A 106 -3.45 -26.21 -2.79
C ILE A 106 -4.34 -25.83 -1.62
N ASP A 107 -4.63 -26.77 -0.73
CA ASP A 107 -5.44 -26.57 0.45
C ASP A 107 -4.56 -26.34 1.67
N THR A 108 -4.86 -25.30 2.44
CA THR A 108 -4.19 -24.98 3.70
C THR A 108 -5.21 -24.44 4.70
N ARG A 109 -4.73 -24.13 5.91
CA ARG A 109 -5.49 -23.37 6.88
C ARG A 109 -4.64 -22.24 7.39
N VAL A 110 -5.31 -21.13 7.67
CA VAL A 110 -4.66 -19.89 8.07
C VAL A 110 -5.37 -19.28 9.28
N ALA A 111 -4.65 -18.51 10.09
CA ALA A 111 -5.24 -17.76 11.18
C ALA A 111 -4.57 -16.40 11.33
N SER A 112 -5.36 -15.37 11.65
CA SER A 112 -4.84 -14.07 12.05
C SER A 112 -5.83 -13.34 12.95
N ASP A 113 -5.32 -12.81 14.06
CA ASP A 113 -6.07 -11.99 15.00
C ASP A 113 -6.07 -10.50 14.64
N TYR A 114 -5.16 -10.07 13.77
CA TYR A 114 -4.75 -8.67 13.65
C TYR A 114 -4.89 -8.06 12.25
N GLY A 115 -5.34 -8.81 11.24
CA GLY A 115 -5.65 -8.21 9.93
C GLY A 115 -5.78 -9.19 8.77
N GLY A 116 -5.27 -10.41 8.92
CA GLY A 116 -5.17 -11.38 7.83
C GLY A 116 -3.72 -11.82 7.60
N GLY A 117 -3.41 -12.24 6.40
CA GLY A 117 -2.04 -12.60 6.03
C GLY A 117 -1.80 -12.60 4.53
N ASN A 118 -0.53 -12.59 4.16
CA ASN A 118 -0.06 -12.63 2.78
C ASN A 118 1.14 -13.56 2.64
N PHE A 119 1.07 -14.48 1.68
CA PHE A 119 2.18 -15.37 1.33
C PHE A 119 2.10 -15.76 -0.13
N ARG A 120 3.17 -16.36 -0.68
CA ARG A 120 3.16 -16.95 -2.02
C ARG A 120 3.96 -18.25 -2.03
N ILE A 121 3.77 -19.05 -3.07
CA ILE A 121 4.49 -20.30 -3.27
C ILE A 121 5.27 -20.21 -4.58
N GLU A 122 6.57 -20.46 -4.50
CA GLU A 122 7.47 -20.50 -5.64
C GLU A 122 7.95 -21.94 -5.89
N PHE A 123 8.16 -22.30 -7.15
CA PHE A 123 8.86 -23.54 -7.55
C PHE A 123 10.10 -23.17 -8.37
N ASP A 124 11.27 -23.62 -7.92
CA ASP A 124 12.57 -23.31 -8.52
C ASP A 124 12.80 -21.79 -8.72
N GLY A 125 12.28 -20.98 -7.79
CA GLY A 125 12.35 -19.51 -7.82
C GLY A 125 11.33 -18.82 -8.72
N ILE A 126 10.39 -19.56 -9.30
CA ILE A 126 9.28 -19.02 -10.08
C ILE A 126 8.03 -19.00 -9.20
N ASP A 127 7.44 -17.83 -9.00
CA ASP A 127 6.13 -17.69 -8.35
C ASP A 127 5.04 -18.37 -9.19
N VAL A 128 4.34 -19.34 -8.59
CA VAL A 128 3.27 -20.11 -9.26
C VAL A 128 1.88 -19.77 -8.74
N THR A 129 1.76 -19.03 -7.63
CA THR A 129 0.47 -18.69 -7.01
C THR A 129 0.10 -17.22 -7.14
N GLY A 130 1.07 -16.34 -7.35
CA GLY A 130 0.91 -14.93 -7.00
C GLY A 130 0.77 -14.75 -5.48
N GLN A 131 0.48 -13.52 -5.07
CA GLN A 131 0.21 -13.19 -3.67
C GLN A 131 -1.13 -13.81 -3.23
N ILE A 132 -1.09 -14.64 -2.19
CA ILE A 132 -2.25 -15.26 -1.56
C ILE A 132 -2.59 -14.45 -0.33
N ARG A 133 -3.74 -13.76 -0.37
CA ARG A 133 -4.23 -12.92 0.71
C ARG A 133 -5.45 -13.53 1.37
N PHE A 134 -5.50 -13.44 2.69
CA PHE A 134 -6.69 -13.78 3.47
C PHE A 134 -6.92 -12.72 4.54
N ALA A 135 -8.18 -12.51 4.92
CA ALA A 135 -8.56 -11.54 5.95
C ALA A 135 -8.42 -12.11 7.36
N ARG A 136 -8.55 -11.24 8.36
CA ARG A 136 -8.62 -11.62 9.79
C ARG A 136 -9.61 -12.77 10.01
N THR A 137 -9.15 -13.84 10.66
CA THR A 137 -9.99 -14.99 11.03
C THR A 137 -10.58 -14.84 12.43
N GLY A 138 -9.93 -14.04 13.29
CA GLY A 138 -10.42 -13.64 14.61
C GLY A 138 -10.09 -14.65 15.73
N ALA A 139 -10.02 -14.13 16.96
CA ALA A 139 -9.50 -14.84 18.14
C ALA A 139 -10.26 -16.10 18.57
N ASN A 140 -11.49 -16.29 18.07
CA ASN A 140 -12.36 -17.43 18.42
C ASN A 140 -12.45 -18.50 17.32
N ALA A 141 -11.83 -18.28 16.15
CA ALA A 141 -11.75 -19.25 15.06
C ALA A 141 -10.27 -19.52 14.75
N PRO A 142 -9.66 -20.52 15.41
CA PRO A 142 -8.21 -20.64 15.45
C PRO A 142 -7.59 -20.94 14.07
N TRP A 143 -8.36 -21.43 13.09
CA TRP A 143 -7.90 -21.78 11.74
C TRP A 143 -9.05 -21.77 10.73
N ALA A 144 -8.96 -20.96 9.67
CA ALA A 144 -9.89 -20.94 8.54
C ALA A 144 -9.32 -21.70 7.33
N PRO A 145 -10.14 -22.49 6.61
CA PRO A 145 -9.69 -23.19 5.40
C PRO A 145 -9.43 -22.22 4.25
N LEU A 146 -8.39 -22.49 3.47
CA LEU A 146 -7.97 -21.70 2.32
C LEU A 146 -7.58 -22.63 1.16
N ARG A 147 -8.24 -22.47 0.00
CA ARG A 147 -7.94 -23.23 -1.24
C ARG A 147 -7.36 -22.30 -2.29
N ILE A 148 -6.17 -22.61 -2.79
CA ILE A 148 -5.42 -21.82 -3.77
C ILE A 148 -5.39 -22.55 -5.11
N GLY A 149 -5.41 -21.81 -6.21
CA GLY A 149 -5.28 -22.35 -7.57
C GLY A 149 -6.63 -22.56 -8.29
N PRO A 150 -6.65 -23.37 -9.36
CA PRO A 150 -5.62 -24.33 -9.71
C PRO A 150 -4.36 -23.69 -10.31
N VAL A 151 -3.18 -24.18 -9.91
CA VAL A 151 -1.86 -23.77 -10.44
C VAL A 151 -1.26 -24.85 -11.32
N ALA A 152 -0.60 -24.46 -12.41
CA ALA A 152 0.08 -25.40 -13.30
C ALA A 152 1.50 -25.68 -12.80
N LEU A 153 1.80 -26.94 -12.51
CA LEU A 153 3.12 -27.36 -12.04
C LEU A 153 3.81 -28.29 -13.04
N GLY A 154 5.08 -28.00 -13.31
CA GLY A 154 5.95 -28.89 -14.07
C GLY A 154 6.37 -30.11 -13.23
N GLY A 155 6.46 -31.27 -13.87
CA GLY A 155 6.86 -32.50 -13.19
C GLY A 155 8.34 -32.56 -12.82
N GLY A 156 8.70 -33.58 -12.03
CA GLY A 156 10.06 -33.90 -11.62
C GLY A 156 10.43 -33.42 -10.22
N ARG A 157 11.70 -33.56 -9.87
CA ARG A 157 12.25 -33.05 -8.60
C ARG A 157 12.39 -31.53 -8.66
N ARG A 158 11.86 -30.82 -7.67
CA ARG A 158 11.79 -29.34 -7.59
C ARG A 158 12.10 -28.86 -6.18
N VAL A 159 12.45 -27.59 -6.04
CA VAL A 159 12.45 -26.89 -4.74
C VAL A 159 11.24 -25.98 -4.67
N MET A 160 10.32 -26.28 -3.75
CA MET A 160 9.21 -25.40 -3.41
C MET A 160 9.66 -24.44 -2.30
N LYS A 161 9.38 -23.15 -2.46
CA LYS A 161 9.58 -22.14 -1.41
C LYS A 161 8.24 -21.53 -1.05
N LEU A 162 7.90 -21.55 0.24
CA LEU A 162 6.81 -20.77 0.80
C LEU A 162 7.41 -19.44 1.29
N VAL A 163 6.98 -18.33 0.69
CA VAL A 163 7.47 -16.99 1.00
C VAL A 163 6.40 -16.22 1.78
N LEU A 164 6.77 -15.69 2.93
CA LEU A 164 5.89 -15.06 3.90
C LEU A 164 6.04 -13.53 3.78
N ASN A 165 4.97 -12.84 3.40
CA ASN A 165 5.01 -11.42 3.02
C ASN A 165 4.24 -10.52 4.00
N TYR A 166 3.75 -11.08 5.10
CA TYR A 166 2.99 -10.36 6.12
C TYR A 166 3.28 -10.97 7.48
N GLU A 167 3.16 -10.18 8.54
CA GLU A 167 3.33 -10.66 9.92
C GLU A 167 2.00 -11.06 10.55
N GLN A 168 2.05 -11.56 11.79
CA GLN A 168 0.87 -11.72 12.66
C GLN A 168 -0.21 -12.68 12.11
N PHE A 169 0.24 -13.69 11.38
CA PHE A 169 -0.59 -14.81 10.99
C PHE A 169 0.09 -16.15 11.24
N THR A 170 -0.70 -17.21 11.23
CA THR A 170 -0.23 -18.59 11.32
C THR A 170 -0.71 -19.38 10.11
N LEU A 171 0.11 -20.34 9.67
CA LEU A 171 -0.16 -21.17 8.49
C LEU A 171 0.08 -22.64 8.80
N ASP A 172 -0.84 -23.51 8.41
CA ASP A 172 -0.78 -24.96 8.61
C ASP A 172 -0.48 -25.68 7.27
N GLY A 173 -0.10 -26.96 7.34
CA GLY A 173 0.39 -27.75 6.21
C GLY A 173 -0.39 -27.59 4.90
N LEU A 174 0.35 -27.64 3.80
CA LEU A 174 -0.14 -27.44 2.43
C LEU A 174 -0.51 -28.78 1.80
N THR A 175 -1.71 -28.92 1.26
CA THR A 175 -2.18 -30.16 0.62
C THR A 175 -2.42 -29.93 -0.87
N PHE A 176 -1.60 -30.54 -1.71
CA PHE A 176 -1.69 -30.43 -3.16
C PHE A 176 -2.63 -31.49 -3.72
N VAL A 177 -3.72 -31.04 -4.33
CA VAL A 177 -4.77 -31.87 -4.91
C VAL A 177 -4.78 -31.66 -6.43
N LYS A 178 -4.46 -32.73 -7.17
CA LYS A 178 -4.44 -32.69 -8.63
C LYS A 178 -5.85 -32.47 -9.19
N THR A 179 -5.98 -31.66 -10.23
CA THR A 179 -7.25 -31.38 -10.92
C THR A 179 -7.05 -31.32 -12.44
N ASP A 180 -8.15 -31.53 -13.18
CA ASP A 180 -8.23 -31.34 -14.62
C ASP A 180 -8.68 -29.90 -15.00
N ASP A 181 -9.05 -29.09 -14.00
CA ASP A 181 -9.44 -27.68 -14.21
C ASP A 181 -8.26 -26.89 -14.81
N PRO A 182 -8.51 -25.98 -15.78
CA PRO A 182 -7.45 -25.17 -16.38
C PRO A 182 -6.85 -24.22 -15.34
N PRO A 183 -5.55 -23.90 -15.41
CA PRO A 183 -4.91 -22.99 -14.46
C PRO A 183 -5.55 -21.61 -14.55
N SER A 184 -5.84 -21.00 -13.38
CA SER A 184 -6.28 -19.62 -13.33
C SER A 184 -5.11 -18.70 -13.74
N PRO A 185 -5.36 -17.61 -14.50
CA PRO A 185 -4.34 -16.57 -14.67
C PRO A 185 -3.92 -16.08 -13.27
N SER A 186 -2.62 -15.89 -13.07
CA SER A 186 -1.99 -15.49 -11.81
C SER A 186 -2.47 -14.10 -11.36
N PHE A 187 -3.67 -14.05 -10.82
CA PHE A 187 -4.22 -12.95 -10.04
C PHE A 187 -4.25 -13.38 -8.57
N PRO A 188 -4.13 -12.45 -7.62
CA PRO A 188 -4.18 -12.79 -6.20
C PRO A 188 -5.49 -13.52 -5.88
N VAL A 189 -5.38 -14.81 -5.52
CA VAL A 189 -6.52 -15.61 -5.08
C VAL A 189 -6.93 -15.08 -3.70
N THR A 190 -7.95 -14.23 -3.70
CA THR A 190 -8.63 -13.74 -2.51
C THR A 190 -9.73 -14.75 -2.18
N VAL A 191 -9.46 -15.74 -1.32
CA VAL A 191 -10.54 -16.64 -0.85
C VAL A 191 -11.27 -15.97 0.29
N THR A 192 -12.51 -15.66 -0.02
CA THR A 192 -13.59 -15.42 0.93
C THR A 192 -13.72 -16.62 1.87
N SER A 193 -13.74 -16.36 3.17
CA SER A 193 -14.40 -17.24 4.14
C SER A 193 -15.80 -17.61 3.60
N PRO A 194 -16.53 -18.62 4.14
CA PRO A 194 -17.96 -18.73 3.85
C PRO A 194 -18.76 -17.42 4.09
N GLU A 195 -18.14 -16.39 4.69
CA GLU A 195 -18.50 -15.00 4.43
C GLU A 195 -17.53 -14.31 3.45
N PRO A 196 -18.04 -13.56 2.44
CA PRO A 196 -17.19 -12.76 1.57
C PRO A 196 -16.18 -11.98 2.40
N ILE A 197 -14.97 -11.77 1.87
CA ILE A 197 -14.20 -10.59 2.22
C ILE A 197 -15.13 -9.45 1.81
N LEU A 198 -15.98 -9.04 2.76
CA LEU A 198 -16.68 -7.81 2.67
C LEU A 198 -15.54 -6.83 2.51
N ALA A 199 -15.48 -6.20 1.34
CA ALA A 199 -15.12 -4.80 1.37
C ALA A 199 -15.81 -4.24 2.62
N THR A 200 -15.00 -3.83 3.59
CA THR A 200 -15.51 -3.36 4.89
C THR A 200 -16.39 -2.12 4.72
N VAL A 201 -16.37 -1.58 3.50
CA VAL A 201 -17.16 -0.50 2.96
C VAL A 201 -17.71 -0.93 1.58
N PRO A 202 -18.90 -0.45 1.16
CA PRO A 202 -19.44 -0.72 -0.18
C PRO A 202 -18.60 -0.08 -1.30
N TRP A 203 -18.81 -0.51 -2.55
CA TRP A 203 -18.29 0.23 -3.70
C TRP A 203 -18.89 1.63 -3.77
N LEU A 204 -18.05 2.60 -4.11
CA LEU A 204 -18.46 3.96 -4.42
C LEU A 204 -18.43 4.21 -5.92
N HIS A 205 -19.34 5.04 -6.39
CA HIS A 205 -19.35 5.57 -7.74
C HIS A 205 -19.76 7.03 -7.75
N THR A 206 -19.52 7.70 -8.86
CA THR A 206 -19.91 9.11 -9.05
C THR A 206 -21.32 9.20 -9.61
N ASP A 207 -22.17 10.03 -9.01
CA ASP A 207 -23.51 10.36 -9.51
C ASP A 207 -23.73 11.88 -9.46
N GLY A 208 -23.68 12.50 -10.64
CA GLY A 208 -23.63 13.97 -10.77
C GLY A 208 -22.49 14.55 -9.93
N LYS A 209 -22.81 15.44 -9.00
CA LYS A 209 -21.83 16.07 -8.10
C LYS A 209 -21.49 15.27 -6.84
N TRP A 210 -22.09 14.10 -6.66
CA TRP A 210 -21.97 13.30 -5.44
C TRP A 210 -21.13 12.06 -5.67
N LEU A 211 -20.49 11.60 -4.59
CA LEU A 211 -20.18 10.19 -4.45
C LEU A 211 -21.41 9.50 -3.83
N VAL A 212 -21.69 8.30 -4.30
CA VAL A 212 -22.75 7.45 -3.79
C VAL A 212 -22.23 6.04 -3.61
N ASP A 213 -22.81 5.30 -2.65
CA ASP A 213 -22.53 3.89 -2.50
C ASP A 213 -23.33 3.03 -3.49
N SER A 214 -23.07 1.72 -3.49
CA SER A 214 -23.83 0.76 -4.32
C SER A 214 -25.36 0.76 -4.12
N ALA A 215 -25.87 1.37 -3.04
CA ALA A 215 -27.30 1.52 -2.77
C ALA A 215 -27.84 2.91 -3.22
N GLY A 216 -26.98 3.79 -3.73
CA GLY A 216 -27.34 5.16 -4.13
C GLY A 216 -27.38 6.16 -2.97
N GLU A 217 -26.93 5.79 -1.76
CA GLU A 217 -26.85 6.72 -0.65
C GLU A 217 -25.63 7.63 -0.82
N LYS A 218 -25.81 8.93 -0.58
CA LYS A 218 -24.76 9.95 -0.71
C LYS A 218 -23.66 9.73 0.33
N ILE A 219 -22.43 9.73 -0.14
CA ILE A 219 -21.22 9.55 0.66
C ILE A 219 -20.35 10.80 0.57
N VAL A 220 -19.81 11.21 1.72
CA VAL A 220 -18.76 12.22 1.80
C VAL A 220 -17.57 11.60 2.53
N LEU A 221 -16.44 11.55 1.84
CA LEU A 221 -15.20 11.06 2.41
C LEU A 221 -14.48 12.20 3.12
N TYR A 222 -14.12 11.98 4.37
CA TYR A 222 -13.24 12.88 5.09
C TYR A 222 -12.24 12.13 5.96
N GLY A 223 -11.04 12.69 6.08
CA GLY A 223 -9.89 12.00 6.64
C GLY A 223 -8.67 12.88 6.79
N ALA A 224 -7.52 12.23 6.93
CA ALA A 224 -6.23 12.90 6.94
C ALA A 224 -5.22 12.08 6.13
N ALA A 225 -4.23 12.77 5.57
CA ALA A 225 -3.03 12.16 5.03
C ALA A 225 -2.10 11.81 6.20
N ILE A 226 -1.56 10.60 6.18
CA ILE A 226 -0.40 10.26 7.02
C ILE A 226 0.88 10.53 6.19
N PRO A 227 2.06 10.61 6.82
CA PRO A 227 3.31 10.62 6.08
C PRO A 227 3.47 9.39 5.18
N ASP A 228 4.40 9.45 4.23
CA ASP A 228 4.70 8.32 3.36
C ASP A 228 5.00 7.07 4.21
N PRO A 229 4.33 5.93 3.95
CA PRO A 229 4.58 4.69 4.68
C PRO A 229 6.06 4.27 4.75
N GLN A 230 6.83 4.54 3.70
CA GLN A 230 8.26 4.31 3.68
C GLN A 230 9.00 5.23 4.64
N VAL A 231 8.65 6.53 4.69
CA VAL A 231 9.28 7.48 5.61
C VAL A 231 9.08 7.01 7.05
N LEU A 232 7.86 6.60 7.38
CA LEU A 232 7.51 6.05 8.68
C LEU A 232 8.35 4.81 9.02
N ALA A 233 8.56 3.92 8.04
CA ALA A 233 9.39 2.71 8.22
C ALA A 233 10.88 3.05 8.36
N ASP A 234 11.41 3.94 7.52
CA ASP A 234 12.81 4.36 7.56
C ASP A 234 13.15 5.12 8.85
N ASP A 235 12.24 5.97 9.34
CA ASP A 235 12.38 6.65 10.62
C ASP A 235 12.36 5.63 11.77
N ALA A 236 11.46 4.65 11.75
CA ALA A 236 11.44 3.60 12.78
C ALA A 236 12.74 2.77 12.80
N ALA A 237 13.36 2.54 11.63
CA ALA A 237 14.57 1.75 11.51
C ALA A 237 15.86 2.54 11.80
N ASN A 238 15.90 3.84 11.46
CA ASN A 238 17.13 4.62 11.39
C ASN A 238 17.16 5.86 12.29
N ASP A 239 16.10 6.13 13.06
CA ASP A 239 16.06 7.27 13.97
C ASP A 239 16.46 6.86 15.41
N PRO A 240 17.70 7.12 15.85
CA PRO A 240 18.14 6.79 17.21
C PRO A 240 17.43 7.62 18.29
N ASP A 241 16.77 8.71 17.91
CA ASP A 241 16.03 9.60 18.81
C ASP A 241 14.51 9.30 18.81
N MET A 242 14.02 8.36 17.99
CA MET A 242 12.59 8.07 17.76
C MET A 242 11.74 9.34 17.55
N ARG A 243 12.19 10.32 16.75
CA ARG A 243 11.54 11.63 16.61
C ARG A 243 10.10 11.53 16.14
N ARG A 244 9.80 10.53 15.31
CA ARG A 244 8.44 10.19 14.88
C ARG A 244 7.81 9.12 15.75
N GLY A 245 8.49 8.01 16.05
CA GLY A 245 8.06 7.04 17.07
C GLY A 245 6.70 6.34 16.85
N LYS A 246 6.12 6.43 15.65
CA LYS A 246 4.90 5.73 15.24
C LYS A 246 5.01 5.21 13.81
N SER A 247 4.54 3.99 13.60
CA SER A 247 4.42 3.37 12.29
C SER A 247 3.16 3.85 11.55
N ALA A 248 3.07 3.57 10.25
CA ALA A 248 1.83 3.80 9.50
C ALA A 248 0.62 3.06 10.10
N PHE A 249 0.84 1.87 10.67
CA PHE A 249 -0.19 1.08 11.35
C PHE A 249 -0.74 1.81 12.57
N ASP A 250 0.14 2.36 13.42
CA ASP A 250 -0.24 3.14 14.59
C ASP A 250 -1.07 4.37 14.21
N LEU A 251 -0.68 5.07 13.15
CA LEU A 251 -1.39 6.27 12.69
C LEU A 251 -2.78 5.94 12.15
N ILE A 252 -2.90 4.86 11.38
CA ILE A 252 -4.18 4.36 10.89
C ILE A 252 -5.09 3.89 12.03
N ASP A 253 -4.54 3.23 13.05
CA ASP A 253 -5.29 2.82 14.24
C ASP A 253 -5.79 4.03 15.02
N MET A 254 -4.94 5.04 15.23
CA MET A 254 -5.32 6.30 15.88
C MET A 254 -6.41 7.03 15.09
N LEU A 255 -6.24 7.18 13.77
CA LEU A 255 -7.15 7.90 12.88
C LEU A 255 -8.52 7.19 12.74
N SER A 256 -8.56 5.87 12.95
CA SER A 256 -9.78 5.06 12.93
C SER A 256 -10.41 4.82 14.32
N ASP A 257 -9.79 5.30 15.41
CA ASP A 257 -10.27 5.07 16.77
C ASP A 257 -11.46 5.97 17.16
N ARG A 258 -12.66 5.44 16.93
CA ARG A 258 -13.94 6.07 17.30
C ARG A 258 -14.10 6.26 18.81
N SER A 259 -13.48 5.41 19.63
CA SER A 259 -13.56 5.52 21.09
C SER A 259 -12.79 6.74 21.60
N ASN A 260 -11.74 7.13 20.90
CA ASN A 260 -10.99 8.35 21.12
C ASN A 260 -11.48 9.52 20.25
N GLY A 261 -12.66 9.40 19.62
CA GLY A 261 -13.29 10.51 18.91
C GLY A 261 -12.72 10.81 17.52
N TRP A 262 -11.93 9.91 16.94
CA TRP A 262 -11.56 9.98 15.52
C TRP A 262 -12.56 9.20 14.68
N TYR A 263 -13.05 9.85 13.61
CA TYR A 263 -14.14 9.32 12.78
C TYR A 263 -13.78 9.37 11.30
N ALA A 264 -12.49 9.24 10.97
CA ALA A 264 -12.05 9.22 9.59
C ALA A 264 -12.76 8.13 8.79
N ARG A 265 -13.01 8.44 7.52
CA ARG A 265 -13.62 7.56 6.53
C ARG A 265 -12.63 7.17 5.45
N VAL A 266 -11.61 7.98 5.27
CA VAL A 266 -10.54 7.79 4.30
C VAL A 266 -9.20 8.10 4.96
N VAL A 267 -8.15 7.38 4.57
CA VAL A 267 -6.76 7.74 4.83
C VAL A 267 -6.05 7.93 3.50
N ARG A 268 -5.19 8.94 3.39
CA ARG A 268 -4.36 9.16 2.19
C ARG A 268 -2.93 8.75 2.46
N LEU A 269 -2.37 7.97 1.55
CA LEU A 269 -1.01 7.44 1.59
C LEU A 269 -0.20 8.12 0.48
N PRO A 270 0.63 9.14 0.79
CA PRO A 270 1.44 9.82 -0.19
C PRO A 270 2.67 8.97 -0.56
N ILE A 271 2.63 8.32 -1.72
CA ILE A 271 3.67 7.40 -2.21
C ILE A 271 4.69 8.20 -3.02
N HIS A 272 5.85 8.45 -2.44
CA HIS A 272 6.88 9.24 -3.09
C HIS A 272 7.56 8.43 -4.20
N PRO A 273 7.67 9.02 -5.40
CA PRO A 273 8.13 8.30 -6.58
C PRO A 273 9.64 8.04 -6.56
N GLU A 274 10.42 8.97 -6.05
CA GLU A 274 11.87 9.00 -6.17
C GLU A 274 12.58 9.29 -4.85
N ASN A 275 13.90 9.12 -4.88
CA ASN A 275 14.77 9.43 -3.75
C ASN A 275 14.53 10.86 -3.29
N PHE A 276 14.00 11.04 -2.09
CA PHE A 276 13.85 12.36 -1.48
C PHE A 276 14.45 12.39 -0.07
N SER A 277 14.60 13.58 0.47
CA SER A 277 15.07 13.79 1.84
C SER A 277 14.11 14.70 2.57
N ASP A 278 13.80 14.37 3.81
CA ASP A 278 13.06 15.22 4.72
C ASP A 278 13.97 15.65 5.89
N GLU A 279 13.38 16.13 6.99
CA GLU A 279 14.12 16.59 8.17
C GLU A 279 14.85 15.47 8.93
N THR A 280 14.46 14.22 8.74
CA THR A 280 15.02 13.08 9.48
C THR A 280 16.00 12.31 8.62
N ASN A 281 15.61 11.91 7.41
CA ASN A 281 16.32 10.89 6.65
C ASN A 281 16.26 11.10 5.12
N ARG A 282 16.97 10.22 4.42
CA ARG A 282 16.85 10.07 2.96
C ARG A 282 16.10 8.78 2.65
N HIS A 283 15.05 8.92 1.86
CA HIS A 283 14.11 7.86 1.55
C HIS A 283 14.21 7.49 0.08
N PRO A 284 14.41 6.20 -0.27
CA PRO A 284 14.56 5.82 -1.65
C PRO A 284 13.32 5.99 -2.57
N GLY A 285 12.13 6.15 -2.02
CA GLY A 285 10.89 6.17 -2.78
C GLY A 285 10.62 4.84 -3.52
N TRP A 286 9.54 4.84 -4.30
CA TRP A 286 9.15 3.70 -5.14
C TRP A 286 10.26 3.24 -6.09
N THR A 287 10.86 4.18 -6.82
CA THR A 287 11.87 3.85 -7.84
C THR A 287 13.19 3.37 -7.23
N GLY A 288 13.56 3.87 -6.04
CA GLY A 288 14.80 3.47 -5.38
C GLY A 288 14.72 2.10 -4.71
N ILE A 289 13.58 1.74 -4.12
CA ILE A 289 13.36 0.39 -3.54
C ILE A 289 13.09 -0.63 -4.66
N GLY A 290 12.39 -0.22 -5.72
CA GLY A 290 11.93 -1.08 -6.80
C GLY A 290 10.51 -1.58 -6.56
N ALA A 291 9.74 -1.70 -7.64
CA ALA A 291 8.29 -1.87 -7.62
C ALA A 291 7.78 -3.04 -6.75
N GLU A 292 8.32 -4.25 -6.97
CA GLU A 292 7.91 -5.43 -6.20
C GLU A 292 8.25 -5.30 -4.72
N ALA A 293 9.45 -4.82 -4.39
CA ALA A 293 9.87 -4.68 -3.01
C ALA A 293 9.05 -3.61 -2.29
N TYR A 294 8.93 -2.41 -2.86
CA TYR A 294 8.10 -1.33 -2.28
C TYR A 294 6.66 -1.79 -2.09
N PHE A 295 6.07 -2.43 -3.11
CA PHE A 295 4.68 -2.89 -3.00
C PHE A 295 4.49 -3.89 -1.86
N ASN A 296 5.33 -4.92 -1.80
CA ASN A 296 5.14 -6.03 -0.86
C ASN A 296 5.53 -5.67 0.58
N THR A 297 6.51 -4.77 0.79
CA THR A 297 7.01 -4.46 2.14
C THR A 297 6.55 -3.12 2.68
N VAL A 298 6.03 -2.22 1.84
CA VAL A 298 5.64 -0.86 2.23
C VAL A 298 4.17 -0.60 1.93
N LEU A 299 3.78 -0.62 0.65
CA LEU A 299 2.45 -0.15 0.24
C LEU A 299 1.33 -1.10 0.68
N ASP A 300 1.42 -2.36 0.27
CA ASP A 300 0.34 -3.33 0.45
C ASP A 300 0.02 -3.63 1.92
N PRO A 301 1.01 -3.82 2.81
CA PRO A 301 0.71 -4.04 4.22
C PRO A 301 -0.10 -2.89 4.84
N VAL A 302 0.25 -1.65 4.50
CA VAL A 302 -0.41 -0.45 5.04
C VAL A 302 -1.80 -0.23 4.44
N VAL A 303 -1.97 -0.47 3.14
CA VAL A 303 -3.29 -0.44 2.48
C VAL A 303 -4.22 -1.48 3.11
N MET A 304 -3.76 -2.72 3.27
CA MET A 304 -4.57 -3.80 3.83
C MET A 304 -4.90 -3.57 5.30
N HIS A 305 -4.00 -2.94 6.07
CA HIS A 305 -4.32 -2.52 7.43
C HIS A 305 -5.47 -1.51 7.45
N ALA A 306 -5.40 -0.45 6.64
CA ALA A 306 -6.48 0.55 6.56
C ALA A 306 -7.83 -0.06 6.10
N VAL A 307 -7.79 -1.02 5.17
CA VAL A 307 -8.96 -1.81 4.76
C VAL A 307 -9.57 -2.56 5.94
N SER A 308 -8.73 -3.21 6.76
CA SER A 308 -9.17 -3.94 7.96
C SER A 308 -9.83 -3.04 8.99
N ARG A 309 -9.48 -1.74 9.00
CA ARG A 309 -10.05 -0.69 9.85
C ARG A 309 -11.35 -0.09 9.31
N GLY A 310 -11.84 -0.55 8.16
CA GLY A 310 -13.07 -0.01 7.56
C GLY A 310 -12.89 1.35 6.89
N LEU A 311 -11.67 1.70 6.50
CA LEU A 311 -11.37 2.96 5.81
C LEU A 311 -11.32 2.77 4.30
N TYR A 312 -11.73 3.80 3.56
CA TYR A 312 -11.23 4.00 2.20
C TYR A 312 -9.76 4.41 2.26
N VAL A 313 -9.01 4.10 1.21
CA VAL A 313 -7.58 4.37 1.11
C VAL A 313 -7.31 5.09 -0.20
N VAL A 314 -6.82 6.32 -0.13
CA VAL A 314 -6.28 7.02 -1.30
C VAL A 314 -4.82 6.62 -1.43
N VAL A 315 -4.50 5.87 -2.49
CA VAL A 315 -3.13 5.63 -2.92
C VAL A 315 -2.75 6.80 -3.81
N ASP A 316 -1.91 7.69 -3.30
CA ASP A 316 -1.53 8.93 -3.95
C ASP A 316 -0.12 8.84 -4.53
N TRP A 317 -0.02 9.03 -5.85
CA TRP A 317 1.27 9.10 -6.52
C TRP A 317 1.89 10.48 -6.31
N HIS A 318 2.71 10.58 -5.25
CA HIS A 318 3.08 11.83 -4.61
C HIS A 318 4.23 12.57 -5.31
N TYR A 319 4.08 12.83 -6.61
CA TYR A 319 4.92 13.80 -7.30
C TYR A 319 4.54 15.23 -6.91
N ILE A 320 5.54 16.00 -6.48
CA ILE A 320 5.43 17.43 -6.20
C ILE A 320 6.24 18.19 -7.26
N TYR A 321 5.77 19.36 -7.69
CA TYR A 321 6.47 20.20 -8.69
C TYR A 321 6.71 19.56 -10.06
N ALA A 322 5.95 18.54 -10.41
CA ALA A 322 6.17 17.80 -11.64
C ALA A 322 5.83 18.63 -12.89
N GLU A 323 6.81 18.79 -13.78
CA GLU A 323 6.55 19.16 -15.17
C GLU A 323 5.89 17.96 -15.86
N TYR A 324 4.56 17.90 -15.81
CA TYR A 324 3.81 16.70 -16.20
C TYR A 324 3.95 16.34 -17.69
N GLU A 325 4.41 17.28 -18.53
CA GLU A 325 4.75 17.03 -19.94
C GLU A 325 6.09 16.29 -20.11
N ASN A 326 6.86 16.11 -19.03
CA ASN A 326 8.14 15.44 -19.06
C ASN A 326 7.97 13.94 -19.32
N ASP A 327 8.64 13.45 -20.37
CA ASP A 327 8.60 12.05 -20.79
C ASP A 327 9.02 11.05 -19.68
N GLN A 328 9.94 11.42 -18.81
CA GLN A 328 10.36 10.56 -17.70
C GLN A 328 9.28 10.48 -16.62
N ILE A 329 8.63 11.60 -16.30
CA ILE A 329 7.48 11.63 -15.39
C ILE A 329 6.35 10.79 -15.97
N ASP A 330 5.98 10.97 -17.24
CA ASP A 330 4.96 10.14 -17.91
C ASP A 330 5.28 8.64 -17.84
N ARG A 331 6.52 8.26 -18.17
CA ARG A 331 6.93 6.84 -18.11
C ARG A 331 6.85 6.27 -16.70
N THR A 332 7.27 7.05 -15.69
CA THR A 332 7.32 6.58 -14.31
C THR A 332 5.91 6.49 -13.71
N THR A 333 5.06 7.48 -13.98
CA THR A 333 3.64 7.46 -13.61
C THR A 333 2.90 6.27 -14.22
N ARG A 334 3.07 6.01 -15.52
CA ARG A 334 2.47 4.81 -16.13
C ARG A 334 3.05 3.53 -15.55
N ALA A 335 4.36 3.43 -15.37
CA ALA A 335 4.97 2.23 -14.77
C ALA A 335 4.46 1.94 -13.35
N PHE A 336 4.18 2.98 -12.55
CA PHE A 336 3.54 2.82 -11.25
C PHE A 336 2.11 2.31 -11.38
N TRP A 337 1.28 2.97 -12.20
CA TRP A 337 -0.13 2.59 -12.32
C TRP A 337 -0.36 1.24 -13.02
N ASP A 338 0.42 0.92 -14.06
CA ASP A 338 0.42 -0.39 -14.72
C ASP A 338 0.77 -1.52 -13.72
N PHE A 339 1.54 -1.20 -12.67
CA PHE A 339 1.88 -2.13 -11.61
C PHE A 339 0.82 -2.18 -10.49
N VAL A 340 0.37 -1.04 -9.98
CA VAL A 340 -0.48 -0.95 -8.79
C VAL A 340 -1.96 -1.19 -9.11
N ALA A 341 -2.48 -0.61 -10.19
CA ALA A 341 -3.90 -0.70 -10.54
C ALA A 341 -4.42 -2.16 -10.63
N PRO A 342 -3.78 -3.11 -11.36
CA PRO A 342 -4.28 -4.48 -11.43
C PRO A 342 -4.27 -5.21 -10.07
N ARG A 343 -3.42 -4.80 -9.13
CA ARG A 343 -3.31 -5.43 -7.79
C ARG A 343 -4.40 -4.96 -6.84
N TYR A 344 -5.03 -3.80 -7.10
CA TYR A 344 -6.13 -3.24 -6.30
C TYR A 344 -7.46 -3.09 -7.04
N ALA A 345 -7.55 -3.58 -8.29
CA ALA A 345 -8.73 -3.46 -9.15
C ALA A 345 -10.04 -4.00 -8.53
N ASN A 346 -9.93 -4.96 -7.61
CA ASN A 346 -11.09 -5.61 -6.97
C ASN A 346 -11.30 -5.17 -5.51
N LEU A 347 -10.66 -4.08 -5.08
CA LEU A 347 -10.69 -3.63 -3.70
C LEU A 347 -11.45 -2.31 -3.58
N ALA A 348 -12.72 -2.38 -3.17
CA ALA A 348 -13.64 -1.22 -3.14
C ALA A 348 -13.16 -0.06 -2.25
N ASN A 349 -12.35 -0.37 -1.23
CA ASN A 349 -11.74 0.60 -0.34
C ASN A 349 -10.73 1.51 -1.08
N VAL A 350 -10.10 1.05 -2.16
CA VAL A 350 -8.95 1.75 -2.77
C VAL A 350 -9.38 2.74 -3.84
N ILE A 351 -8.88 3.96 -3.70
CA ILE A 351 -9.07 5.10 -4.59
C ILE A 351 -7.69 5.49 -5.13
N PHE A 352 -7.58 5.73 -6.44
CA PHE A 352 -6.32 6.07 -7.09
C PHE A 352 -6.19 7.57 -7.30
N ASP A 353 -5.22 8.22 -6.68
CA ASP A 353 -4.91 9.64 -6.92
C ASP A 353 -3.71 9.74 -7.86
N LEU A 354 -4.01 10.00 -9.15
CA LEU A 354 -3.09 9.74 -10.28
C LEU A 354 -1.74 10.42 -10.16
N MET A 355 -1.75 11.61 -9.58
CA MET A 355 -0.60 12.47 -9.41
C MET A 355 -0.97 13.60 -8.46
N ASN A 356 -0.24 13.71 -7.35
CA ASN A 356 -0.46 14.69 -6.30
C ASN A 356 -0.55 16.14 -6.80
N GLU A 357 0.55 16.70 -7.32
CA GLU A 357 0.64 18.11 -7.69
C GLU A 357 1.28 18.32 -9.07
N PRO A 358 0.50 18.19 -10.16
CA PRO A 358 0.97 18.58 -11.49
C PRO A 358 1.34 20.07 -11.50
N GLY A 359 2.55 20.39 -11.95
CA GLY A 359 3.13 21.72 -11.87
C GLY A 359 2.76 22.58 -13.07
N LYS A 360 3.50 22.44 -14.18
CA LYS A 360 3.39 23.30 -15.36
C LYS A 360 3.29 22.51 -16.68
N PRO A 361 2.64 23.08 -17.72
CA PRO A 361 1.97 24.40 -17.74
C PRO A 361 0.71 24.48 -16.86
N ALA A 362 0.42 25.66 -16.31
CA ALA A 362 -0.71 25.90 -15.39
C ALA A 362 -2.06 26.03 -16.13
N ASP A 363 -2.42 25.03 -16.94
CA ASP A 363 -3.58 25.08 -17.82
C ASP A 363 -4.26 23.71 -17.96
N TRP A 364 -5.57 23.67 -17.69
CA TRP A 364 -6.36 22.44 -17.76
C TRP A 364 -6.40 21.83 -19.16
N ALA A 365 -6.52 22.67 -20.20
CA ALA A 365 -6.64 22.17 -21.57
C ALA A 365 -5.37 21.44 -22.05
N SER A 366 -4.21 21.87 -21.55
CA SER A 366 -2.92 21.23 -21.80
C SER A 366 -2.75 19.94 -20.99
N PHE A 367 -3.18 19.93 -19.73
CA PHE A 367 -3.07 18.77 -18.86
C PHE A 367 -4.05 17.64 -19.20
N LYS A 368 -5.28 17.97 -19.62
CA LYS A 368 -6.36 17.01 -19.85
C LYS A 368 -5.98 15.82 -20.73
N PRO A 369 -5.37 16.00 -21.92
CA PRO A 369 -4.98 14.86 -22.77
C PRO A 369 -3.98 13.89 -22.09
N ILE A 370 -3.13 14.41 -21.20
CA ILE A 370 -2.15 13.60 -20.46
C ILE A 370 -2.87 12.82 -19.36
N ALA A 371 -3.77 13.46 -18.61
CA ALA A 371 -4.62 12.78 -17.64
C ALA A 371 -5.48 11.68 -18.31
N GLU A 372 -6.09 11.96 -19.48
CA GLU A 372 -6.87 10.97 -20.23
C GLU A 372 -6.05 9.74 -20.61
N LYS A 373 -4.80 9.94 -21.02
CA LYS A 373 -3.86 8.85 -21.33
C LYS A 373 -3.58 7.98 -20.09
N TRP A 374 -3.32 8.59 -18.94
CA TRP A 374 -3.05 7.84 -17.70
C TRP A 374 -4.31 7.10 -17.19
N ILE A 375 -5.48 7.77 -17.21
CA ILE A 375 -6.77 7.16 -16.84
C ILE A 375 -7.06 5.95 -17.73
N THR A 376 -6.80 6.06 -19.04
CA THR A 376 -7.02 4.95 -19.97
C THR A 376 -6.20 3.72 -19.55
N GLY A 377 -4.90 3.90 -19.24
CA GLY A 377 -4.05 2.80 -18.76
C GLY A 377 -4.55 2.19 -17.44
N VAL A 378 -4.97 3.01 -16.47
CA VAL A 378 -5.58 2.51 -15.22
C VAL A 378 -6.84 1.69 -15.51
N ARG A 379 -7.72 2.18 -16.38
CA ARG A 379 -9.00 1.54 -16.72
C ARG A 379 -8.85 0.23 -17.49
N GLU A 380 -7.71 -0.02 -18.14
CA GLU A 380 -7.40 -1.35 -18.72
C GLU A 380 -7.28 -2.43 -17.63
N HIS A 381 -6.97 -2.05 -16.40
CA HIS A 381 -6.75 -2.95 -15.27
C HIS A 381 -7.83 -2.86 -14.19
N ALA A 382 -8.33 -1.66 -13.92
CA ALA A 382 -9.21 -1.33 -12.81
C ALA A 382 -10.39 -0.46 -13.29
N PRO A 383 -11.44 -1.09 -13.84
CA PRO A 383 -12.55 -0.36 -14.45
C PRO A 383 -13.40 0.40 -13.43
N ASP A 384 -13.50 -0.09 -12.20
CA ASP A 384 -14.50 0.37 -11.23
C ASP A 384 -13.97 1.35 -10.18
N ASN A 385 -12.67 1.29 -9.83
CA ASN A 385 -12.10 2.15 -8.78
C ASN A 385 -12.31 3.64 -9.07
N LEU A 386 -12.60 4.43 -8.02
CA LEU A 386 -12.57 5.88 -8.13
C LEU A 386 -11.15 6.35 -8.48
N ILE A 387 -11.07 7.32 -9.39
CA ILE A 387 -9.82 7.99 -9.75
C ILE A 387 -9.93 9.46 -9.37
N ILE A 388 -9.03 9.91 -8.51
CA ILE A 388 -8.81 11.32 -8.21
C ILE A 388 -7.82 11.89 -9.24
N VAL A 389 -8.17 13.06 -9.77
CA VAL A 389 -7.35 13.80 -10.73
C VAL A 389 -7.14 15.22 -10.23
N SER A 390 -5.95 15.49 -9.70
CA SER A 390 -5.46 16.85 -9.45
C SER A 390 -5.12 17.50 -10.78
N GLY A 391 -5.52 18.76 -10.97
CA GLY A 391 -5.07 19.53 -12.13
C GLY A 391 -3.78 20.30 -11.90
N PRO A 392 -3.32 21.06 -12.90
CA PRO A 392 -2.03 21.73 -12.86
C PRO A 392 -1.99 22.90 -11.87
N GLN A 393 -0.82 23.53 -11.75
CA GLN A 393 -0.54 24.57 -10.76
C GLN A 393 -0.70 24.05 -9.33
N TYR A 394 -0.10 22.90 -9.01
CA TYR A 394 -0.09 22.31 -7.67
C TYR A 394 -1.50 22.00 -7.17
N ALA A 395 -2.30 21.31 -8.01
CA ALA A 395 -3.68 20.98 -7.72
C ALA A 395 -4.56 22.21 -7.41
N THR A 396 -4.34 23.34 -8.07
CA THR A 396 -5.21 24.54 -7.90
C THR A 396 -6.07 24.85 -9.12
N VAL A 397 -5.98 24.04 -10.17
CA VAL A 397 -6.76 24.18 -11.41
C VAL A 397 -7.64 22.96 -11.61
N VAL A 398 -8.94 23.17 -11.82
CA VAL A 398 -9.94 22.15 -12.19
C VAL A 398 -10.80 22.66 -13.34
N PRO A 399 -11.51 21.80 -14.10
CA PRO A 399 -12.42 22.29 -15.13
C PRO A 399 -13.54 23.11 -14.49
N LEU A 400 -13.72 24.36 -14.95
CA LEU A 400 -14.78 25.26 -14.48
C LEU A 400 -16.02 25.17 -15.38
N PRO A 401 -17.21 25.58 -14.91
CA PRO A 401 -18.40 25.65 -15.76
C PRO A 401 -18.20 26.59 -16.95
N ARG A 402 -18.84 26.27 -18.08
CA ARG A 402 -18.80 27.14 -19.27
C ARG A 402 -19.56 28.43 -18.99
N PRO A 403 -18.99 29.61 -19.28
CA PRO A 403 -19.70 30.88 -19.11
C PRO A 403 -21.00 30.96 -19.93
N SER A 404 -21.05 30.31 -21.09
CA SER A 404 -22.22 30.27 -21.96
C SER A 404 -23.24 29.17 -21.59
N ASN A 405 -22.85 28.21 -20.75
CA ASN A 405 -23.70 27.09 -20.32
C ASN A 405 -23.27 26.65 -18.92
N PRO A 406 -23.76 27.29 -17.85
CA PRO A 406 -23.29 27.08 -16.48
C PRO A 406 -23.65 25.68 -15.93
N ASP A 407 -24.46 24.90 -16.64
CA ASP A 407 -24.81 23.53 -16.29
C ASP A 407 -23.84 22.49 -16.91
N GLU A 408 -22.79 22.94 -17.59
CA GLU A 408 -21.79 22.09 -18.24
C GLU A 408 -20.37 22.52 -17.86
N LEU A 409 -19.51 21.54 -17.56
CA LEU A 409 -18.08 21.78 -17.35
C LEU A 409 -17.35 22.08 -18.67
N LEU A 410 -16.34 22.94 -18.60
CA LEU A 410 -15.42 23.18 -19.71
C LEU A 410 -14.41 22.03 -19.78
N GLN A 411 -14.43 21.29 -20.90
CA GLN A 411 -13.50 20.18 -21.14
C GLN A 411 -13.44 19.16 -19.98
N PRO A 412 -14.57 18.57 -19.56
CA PRO A 412 -14.55 17.53 -18.54
C PRO A 412 -13.81 16.29 -19.05
N LEU A 413 -13.39 15.44 -18.11
CA LEU A 413 -12.81 14.15 -18.43
C LEU A 413 -13.96 13.19 -18.85
N PRO A 414 -13.83 12.48 -19.98
CA PRO A 414 -14.90 11.65 -20.52
C PRO A 414 -14.93 10.25 -19.89
N PHE A 415 -14.80 10.15 -18.57
CA PHE A 415 -14.78 8.90 -17.83
C PHE A 415 -15.71 8.94 -16.63
N ASP A 416 -16.27 7.79 -16.29
CA ASP A 416 -16.99 7.59 -15.04
C ASP A 416 -16.01 7.46 -13.86
N ASN A 417 -16.54 7.64 -12.65
CA ASN A 417 -15.80 7.44 -11.41
C ASN A 417 -14.57 8.36 -11.26
N ILE A 418 -14.70 9.61 -11.74
CA ILE A 418 -13.68 10.66 -11.62
C ILE A 418 -14.04 11.64 -10.51
N ILE A 419 -13.05 11.96 -9.68
CA ILE A 419 -13.10 13.02 -8.67
C ILE A 419 -12.04 14.06 -9.04
N TYR A 420 -12.43 15.33 -9.12
CA TYR A 420 -11.45 16.41 -9.31
C TYR A 420 -10.85 16.82 -7.96
N ALA A 421 -9.53 16.80 -7.86
CA ALA A 421 -8.84 17.20 -6.64
C ALA A 421 -8.41 18.67 -6.66
N VAL A 422 -8.43 19.30 -5.48
CA VAL A 422 -7.79 20.58 -5.23
C VAL A 422 -7.02 20.61 -3.91
N HIS A 423 -5.92 21.37 -3.88
CA HIS A 423 -5.16 21.65 -2.65
C HIS A 423 -5.40 23.08 -2.19
N ILE A 424 -5.85 23.23 -0.95
CA ILE A 424 -6.26 24.52 -0.40
C ILE A 424 -5.43 24.85 0.83
N TYR A 425 -4.55 25.83 0.69
CA TYR A 425 -3.65 26.26 1.76
C TYR A 425 -3.64 27.79 1.93
N PRO A 426 -3.53 28.30 3.16
CA PRO A 426 -3.57 29.74 3.47
C PRO A 426 -2.39 30.51 2.87
N GLY A 427 -1.28 29.85 2.62
CA GLY A 427 -0.12 30.49 2.01
C GLY A 427 -0.24 30.66 0.49
N ILE A 428 -1.01 29.81 -0.18
CA ILE A 428 -0.88 29.63 -1.64
C ILE A 428 -1.91 30.46 -2.38
N ALA A 429 -1.45 31.30 -3.31
CA ALA A 429 -2.32 31.95 -4.29
C ALA A 429 -2.60 30.99 -5.47
N PRO A 430 -3.83 30.98 -6.03
CA PRO A 430 -4.96 31.86 -5.72
C PRO A 430 -5.98 31.22 -4.76
N VAL A 431 -5.59 30.32 -3.86
CA VAL A 431 -6.52 29.51 -3.04
C VAL A 431 -6.59 29.93 -1.57
N GLN A 432 -5.95 31.04 -1.22
CA GLN A 432 -5.62 31.40 0.16
C GLN A 432 -6.81 31.84 1.03
N ASN A 433 -7.99 32.14 0.46
CA ASN A 433 -9.12 32.66 1.24
C ASN A 433 -10.50 32.40 0.62
N ALA A 434 -11.56 32.68 1.39
CA ALA A 434 -12.94 32.40 1.00
C ALA A 434 -13.45 33.15 -0.24
N ALA A 435 -12.85 34.29 -0.61
CA ALA A 435 -13.32 35.09 -1.74
C ALA A 435 -13.06 34.44 -3.11
N VAL A 436 -12.22 33.40 -3.15
CA VAL A 436 -11.72 32.79 -4.39
C VAL A 436 -12.15 31.33 -4.55
N TRP A 437 -12.57 30.65 -3.48
CA TRP A 437 -12.84 29.21 -3.52
C TRP A 437 -13.95 28.81 -4.52
N ASP A 438 -15.00 29.61 -4.68
CA ASP A 438 -16.04 29.34 -5.68
C ASP A 438 -15.48 29.41 -7.11
N GLU A 439 -14.62 30.39 -7.37
CA GLU A 439 -14.00 30.61 -8.69
C GLU A 439 -12.90 29.59 -8.99
N VAL A 440 -12.28 29.01 -7.96
CA VAL A 440 -11.26 27.98 -8.10
C VAL A 440 -11.89 26.61 -8.29
N PHE A 441 -12.86 26.22 -7.47
CA PHE A 441 -13.41 24.85 -7.47
C PHE A 441 -14.86 24.73 -7.03
N GLY A 442 -15.43 25.68 -6.28
CA GLY A 442 -16.79 25.56 -5.76
C GLY A 442 -17.87 25.49 -6.83
N LYS A 443 -17.64 26.15 -7.97
CA LYS A 443 -18.48 26.04 -9.16
C LYS A 443 -18.37 24.67 -9.84
N THR A 444 -17.18 24.07 -9.87
CA THR A 444 -16.98 22.69 -10.33
C THR A 444 -17.71 21.71 -9.42
N ALA A 445 -17.65 21.93 -8.10
CA ALA A 445 -18.34 21.12 -7.11
C ALA A 445 -19.87 21.19 -7.19
N ASP A 446 -20.44 22.16 -7.92
CA ASP A 446 -21.88 22.17 -8.18
C ASP A 446 -22.30 21.20 -9.29
N LEU A 447 -21.35 20.71 -10.11
CA LEU A 447 -21.61 19.88 -11.29
C LEU A 447 -20.94 18.50 -11.24
N ALA A 448 -19.80 18.36 -10.55
CA ALA A 448 -19.03 17.12 -10.47
C ALA A 448 -18.46 16.89 -9.07
N PRO A 449 -18.05 15.66 -8.74
CA PRO A 449 -17.42 15.35 -7.46
C PRO A 449 -16.07 16.05 -7.36
N VAL A 450 -15.89 16.78 -6.26
CA VAL A 450 -14.64 17.47 -5.93
C VAL A 450 -14.18 17.01 -4.56
N MET A 451 -12.87 16.80 -4.41
CA MET A 451 -12.25 16.49 -3.13
C MET A 451 -11.10 17.45 -2.86
N VAL A 452 -11.02 17.96 -1.63
CA VAL A 452 -9.86 18.70 -1.17
C VAL A 452 -8.86 17.69 -0.61
N THR A 453 -7.93 17.20 -1.42
CA THR A 453 -7.00 16.12 -1.04
C THR A 453 -5.89 16.57 -0.11
N GLU A 454 -5.67 17.89 -0.02
CA GLU A 454 -4.80 18.50 0.97
C GLU A 454 -5.31 19.88 1.41
N TRP A 455 -5.37 20.07 2.72
CA TRP A 455 -5.55 21.39 3.33
C TRP A 455 -5.08 21.34 4.78
N GLY A 456 -4.65 22.48 5.30
CA GLY A 456 -4.21 22.57 6.68
C GLY A 456 -3.70 23.95 7.05
N TRP A 457 -3.44 24.15 8.34
CA TRP A 457 -2.76 25.35 8.81
C TRP A 457 -1.86 25.06 9.99
N GLU A 458 -0.82 25.87 10.08
CA GLU A 458 0.07 25.95 11.22
C GLU A 458 0.58 27.38 11.38
N PHE A 459 0.48 27.93 12.59
CA PHE A 459 0.87 29.30 12.86
C PHE A 459 2.39 29.46 12.80
N MET A 460 2.85 30.48 12.06
CA MET A 460 4.26 30.77 11.82
C MET A 460 5.07 29.64 11.16
N ALA A 461 4.40 28.64 10.60
CA ALA A 461 5.04 27.66 9.74
C ALA A 461 5.49 28.29 8.41
N THR A 462 6.34 27.58 7.70
CA THR A 462 6.64 27.87 6.30
C THR A 462 5.42 27.62 5.41
N MET A 463 5.49 28.16 4.20
CA MET A 463 4.56 27.81 3.13
C MET A 463 4.56 26.28 2.90
N PRO A 464 3.42 25.66 2.58
CA PRO A 464 2.14 26.28 2.21
C PRO A 464 1.19 26.54 3.39
N VAL A 465 1.43 25.94 4.55
CA VAL A 465 0.48 25.84 5.68
C VAL A 465 0.42 27.07 6.59
N SER A 466 1.25 28.08 6.37
CA SER A 466 1.34 29.26 7.24
C SER A 466 -0.01 29.99 7.40
N GLY A 467 -0.67 29.78 8.54
CA GLY A 467 -2.03 30.26 8.76
C GLY A 467 -2.52 30.03 10.19
N THR A 468 -3.77 30.40 10.47
CA THR A 468 -4.38 30.22 11.80
C THR A 468 -5.79 29.68 11.70
N ARG A 469 -6.31 29.21 12.84
CA ARG A 469 -7.70 28.73 12.92
C ARG A 469 -8.69 29.83 12.55
N THR A 470 -8.56 31.06 13.09
CA THR A 470 -9.51 32.13 12.74
C THR A 470 -9.27 32.74 11.37
N GLY A 471 -8.01 32.77 10.90
CA GLY A 471 -7.66 33.36 9.61
C GLY A 471 -8.00 32.48 8.41
N PHE A 472 -7.95 31.16 8.58
CA PHE A 472 -8.14 30.20 7.49
C PHE A 472 -9.00 29.00 7.88
N GLY A 473 -8.64 28.27 8.94
CA GLY A 473 -9.24 26.96 9.23
C GLY A 473 -10.76 27.01 9.42
N LYS A 474 -11.24 27.95 10.24
CA LYS A 474 -12.68 28.15 10.50
C LYS A 474 -13.44 28.60 9.24
N PRO A 475 -13.03 29.67 8.53
CA PRO A 475 -13.66 30.04 7.26
C PRO A 475 -13.73 28.89 6.25
N PHE A 476 -12.69 28.05 6.17
CA PHE A 476 -12.67 26.94 5.23
C PHE A 476 -13.60 25.81 5.63
N MET A 477 -13.66 25.44 6.91
CA MET A 477 -14.65 24.49 7.41
C MET A 477 -16.09 24.98 7.19
N GLU A 478 -16.36 26.28 7.40
CA GLU A 478 -17.66 26.90 7.10
C GLU A 478 -18.01 26.82 5.60
N TYR A 479 -17.01 26.97 4.73
CA TYR A 479 -17.20 26.81 3.29
C TYR A 479 -17.47 25.36 2.89
N LEU A 480 -16.73 24.38 3.42
CA LEU A 480 -17.00 22.96 3.22
C LEU A 480 -18.41 22.58 3.69
N ASP A 481 -18.87 23.16 4.79
CA ASP A 481 -20.26 22.98 5.28
C ASP A 481 -21.31 23.52 4.32
N SER A 482 -21.00 24.61 3.59
CA SER A 482 -21.88 25.16 2.57
C SER A 482 -21.96 24.31 1.30
N LYS A 483 -20.96 23.44 1.07
CA LYS A 483 -20.83 22.57 -0.10
C LYS A 483 -20.70 21.09 0.36
N PRO A 484 -21.78 20.50 0.89
CA PRO A 484 -21.73 19.23 1.61
C PRO A 484 -21.34 18.01 0.76
N ASN A 485 -21.18 18.15 -0.56
CA ASN A 485 -20.72 17.09 -1.46
C ASN A 485 -19.19 17.07 -1.64
N ILE A 486 -18.47 18.04 -1.07
CA ILE A 486 -17.01 18.11 -1.17
C ILE A 486 -16.40 17.22 -0.08
N GLY A 487 -15.67 16.19 -0.51
CA GLY A 487 -14.83 15.40 0.39
C GLY A 487 -13.54 16.16 0.75
N TRP A 488 -12.86 15.77 1.82
CA TRP A 488 -11.63 16.47 2.23
C TRP A 488 -10.65 15.60 3.02
N ILE A 489 -9.36 15.87 2.87
CA ILE A 489 -8.27 15.16 3.53
C ILE A 489 -7.31 16.20 4.11
N ALA A 490 -7.18 16.20 5.43
CA ALA A 490 -6.34 17.15 6.14
C ALA A 490 -4.84 16.77 6.04
N TRP A 491 -3.97 17.76 5.84
CA TRP A 491 -2.51 17.61 5.77
C TRP A 491 -1.83 18.28 6.99
N CYS A 492 -1.10 17.55 7.86
CA CYS A 492 -1.07 16.09 7.89
C CYS A 492 -1.05 15.51 9.31
N PHE A 493 -1.47 14.25 9.41
CA PHE A 493 -1.65 13.52 10.67
C PHE A 493 -0.31 13.07 11.23
N ASP A 494 0.46 14.04 11.71
CA ASP A 494 1.89 13.86 11.97
C ASP A 494 2.43 14.82 13.04
N ASN A 495 3.65 14.56 13.50
CA ASN A 495 4.40 15.39 14.43
C ASN A 495 5.69 16.03 13.85
N ILE A 496 5.97 15.84 12.55
CA ILE A 496 7.17 16.39 11.88
C ILE A 496 6.80 17.31 10.72
N TRP A 497 6.07 16.80 9.74
CA TRP A 497 5.75 17.48 8.49
C TRP A 497 4.75 18.62 8.74
N GLY A 498 5.02 19.78 8.13
CA GLY A 498 4.27 21.01 8.35
C GLY A 498 2.76 20.87 8.15
N GLY A 499 2.01 21.60 8.96
CA GLY A 499 0.59 21.30 9.19
C GLY A 499 0.44 20.25 10.29
N VAL A 500 1.42 20.21 11.22
CA VAL A 500 1.48 19.19 12.28
C VAL A 500 0.19 19.18 13.10
N MET A 501 -0.26 17.96 13.43
CA MET A 501 -1.38 17.76 14.35
C MET A 501 -0.93 17.39 15.75
N PHE A 502 0.32 16.97 15.91
CA PHE A 502 0.86 16.48 17.18
C PHE A 502 2.20 17.13 17.51
N ASP A 503 2.51 17.25 18.80
CA ASP A 503 3.87 17.56 19.24
C ASP A 503 4.77 16.31 19.17
N ARG A 504 6.05 16.48 19.51
CA ARG A 504 7.05 15.40 19.47
C ARG A 504 6.74 14.26 20.45
N ASP A 505 5.92 14.50 21.47
CA ASP A 505 5.46 13.51 22.44
C ASP A 505 4.08 12.92 22.07
N TRP A 506 3.58 13.19 20.86
CA TRP A 506 2.26 12.78 20.35
C TRP A 506 1.06 13.34 21.10
N ASN A 507 1.21 14.46 21.81
CA ASN A 507 0.05 15.19 22.32
C ASN A 507 -0.62 15.92 21.15
N LEU A 508 -1.95 15.80 21.08
CA LEU A 508 -2.74 16.49 20.06
C LEU A 508 -2.63 18.01 20.26
N LEU A 509 -2.23 18.71 19.20
CA LEU A 509 -2.12 20.16 19.16
C LEU A 509 -3.43 20.80 18.69
N GLY A 510 -3.70 22.01 19.14
CA GLY A 510 -4.90 22.75 18.73
C GLY A 510 -4.87 24.23 19.05
N GLY A 511 -6.03 24.75 19.45
CA GLY A 511 -6.23 26.18 19.64
C GLY A 511 -6.13 27.00 18.34
N GLU A 512 -5.59 28.21 18.42
CA GLU A 512 -5.46 29.11 17.26
C GLU A 512 -4.37 28.67 16.28
N ASN A 513 -3.36 27.96 16.79
CA ASN A 513 -2.08 27.79 16.10
C ASN A 513 -1.99 26.51 15.29
N TYR A 514 -2.72 25.46 15.68
CA TYR A 514 -2.60 24.13 15.09
C TYR A 514 -3.97 23.56 14.76
N MET A 515 -4.01 22.69 13.77
CA MET A 515 -5.26 22.15 13.24
C MET A 515 -5.79 20.91 13.96
N GLY A 516 -4.94 20.15 14.64
CA GLY A 516 -5.25 18.81 15.18
C GLY A 516 -6.58 18.69 15.92
N GLU A 517 -6.78 19.45 17.00
CA GLU A 517 -8.04 19.46 17.77
C GLU A 517 -9.25 19.86 16.91
N SER A 518 -9.08 20.85 16.03
CA SER A 518 -10.17 21.34 15.17
C SER A 518 -10.60 20.29 14.15
N ILE A 519 -9.65 19.58 13.53
CA ILE A 519 -9.94 18.50 12.58
C ILE A 519 -10.59 17.32 13.30
N LYS A 520 -10.07 16.92 14.46
CA LYS A 520 -10.67 15.86 15.28
C LYS A 520 -12.12 16.18 15.63
N GLN A 521 -12.38 17.39 16.11
CA GLN A 521 -13.73 17.86 16.43
C GLN A 521 -14.63 17.86 15.18
N TYR A 522 -14.13 18.38 14.06
CA TYR A 522 -14.91 18.48 12.83
C TYR A 522 -15.32 17.09 12.29
N MET A 523 -14.40 16.11 12.29
CA MET A 523 -14.75 14.71 11.95
C MET A 523 -15.84 14.14 12.87
N ALA A 524 -15.76 14.42 14.18
CA ALA A 524 -16.72 13.93 15.16
C ALA A 524 -18.11 14.56 14.99
N GLU A 525 -18.19 15.84 14.61
CA GLU A 525 -19.44 16.52 14.28
C GLU A 525 -20.08 15.95 13.00
N LYS A 526 -19.25 15.52 12.04
CA LYS A 526 -19.68 14.97 10.74
C LYS A 526 -19.96 13.47 10.74
N LYS A 527 -19.72 12.75 11.85
CA LYS A 527 -19.76 11.27 11.91
C LYS A 527 -20.98 10.60 11.26
N ASN A 528 -22.16 11.22 11.33
CA ASN A 528 -23.41 10.68 10.78
C ASN A 528 -23.86 11.36 9.46
N GLN A 529 -23.14 12.40 9.00
CA GLN A 529 -23.50 13.15 7.80
C GLN A 529 -23.08 12.36 6.55
N TYR A 530 -24.00 12.10 5.63
CA TYR A 530 -23.74 11.47 4.31
C TYR A 530 -22.80 10.26 4.42
N TRP A 531 -23.26 9.25 5.15
CA TRP A 531 -22.53 8.00 5.42
C TRP A 531 -23.47 6.81 5.31
N PHE A 532 -22.90 5.62 5.25
CA PHE A 532 -23.66 4.38 5.36
C PHE A 532 -24.58 4.47 6.57
N ARG A 533 -25.86 4.28 6.34
CA ARG A 533 -26.79 4.02 7.43
C ARG A 533 -26.35 2.70 8.01
N THR A 534 -25.76 2.70 9.20
CA THR A 534 -25.59 1.47 9.96
C THR A 534 -26.96 0.82 10.07
N GLN A 535 -27.12 -0.40 9.53
CA GLN A 535 -28.23 -1.26 9.93
C GLN A 535 -28.08 -1.63 11.41
#